data_AF-A0A7S0W2K6-F1
#
_entry.id   AF-A0A7S0W2K6-F1
#
_cell.length_a   1.000
_cell.length_b   1.000
_cell.length_c   1.000
_cell.angle_alpha   90.00
_cell.angle_beta   90.00
_cell.angle_gamma   90.00
#
_symmetry.space_group_name_H-M   'P 1'
#
loop_
_entity.id
_entity.type
_entity.pdbx_description
1 polymer ?
#
loop_
_entity_poly.entity_id
_entity_poly.type
_entity_poly.pdbx_seq_one_letter_code
_entity_poly.pdbx_strand_id
1 'polypeptide(L)'
;DPPPSPQLWKTWDVNHDNIITRTELLDPRRGLLAYVKQNFPRQDQADIPDIRTDKQGWFRYFDYDQSGTLEQGEVVRALIKTFRLSEDHSRINSMREIVNAVWGVFDFDNSGSIEVDEFSQAGDGLADSIIASMGG
;
A
#
# COMPACT_ATOMS: atom_id res chain seq x y z
N ASP A 1 7.96 -14.03 -9.90
CA ASP A 1 7.15 -14.00 -8.66
C ASP A 1 7.39 -15.25 -7.84
N PRO A 2 7.76 -15.14 -6.56
CA PRO A 2 7.80 -16.29 -5.67
C PRO A 2 6.37 -16.85 -5.53
N PRO A 3 6.19 -18.18 -5.51
CA PRO A 3 4.88 -18.76 -5.31
C PRO A 3 4.32 -18.34 -3.95
N PRO A 4 3.00 -18.18 -3.81
CA PRO A 4 2.36 -18.06 -2.51
C PRO A 4 2.78 -19.24 -1.62
N SER A 5 2.78 -19.03 -0.31
CA SER A 5 3.24 -20.02 0.67
C SER A 5 2.71 -21.44 0.36
N PRO A 6 3.51 -22.52 0.58
CA PRO A 6 3.22 -23.88 0.09
C PRO A 6 1.85 -24.46 0.49
N GLN A 7 1.24 -23.89 1.53
CA GLN A 7 -0.08 -24.28 2.03
C GLN A 7 -1.21 -23.65 1.18
N LEU A 8 -1.04 -22.42 0.70
CA LEU A 8 -2.01 -21.76 -0.17
C LEU A 8 -2.02 -22.36 -1.57
N TRP A 9 -0.86 -22.75 -2.09
CA TRP A 9 -0.73 -23.42 -3.39
C TRP A 9 -1.65 -24.63 -3.52
N LYS A 10 -1.65 -25.51 -2.50
CA LYS A 10 -2.52 -26.69 -2.43
C LYS A 10 -4.01 -26.36 -2.32
N THR A 11 -4.35 -25.15 -1.90
CA THR A 11 -5.74 -24.72 -1.74
C THR A 11 -6.30 -24.18 -3.07
N TRP A 12 -5.44 -23.71 -3.96
CA TRP A 12 -5.79 -23.11 -5.25
C TRP A 12 -5.64 -24.09 -6.41
N ASP A 13 -4.72 -25.04 -6.31
CA ASP A 13 -4.57 -26.17 -7.24
C ASP A 13 -5.61 -27.26 -6.94
N VAL A 14 -6.85 -27.04 -7.42
CA VAL A 14 -8.01 -27.88 -7.10
C VAL A 14 -7.92 -29.26 -7.76
N ASN A 15 -7.38 -29.31 -8.97
CA ASN A 15 -7.26 -30.55 -9.73
C ASN A 15 -5.96 -31.33 -9.41
N HIS A 16 -5.05 -30.73 -8.63
CA HIS A 16 -3.75 -31.28 -8.21
C HIS A 16 -2.81 -31.61 -9.38
N ASP A 17 -2.94 -30.90 -10.49
CA ASP A 17 -2.07 -31.05 -11.66
C ASP A 17 -0.73 -30.29 -11.51
N ASN A 18 -0.53 -29.62 -10.37
CA ASN A 18 0.60 -28.74 -10.05
C ASN A 18 0.67 -27.48 -10.94
N ILE A 19 -0.43 -27.11 -11.60
CA ILE A 19 -0.56 -25.93 -12.44
C ILE A 19 -1.83 -25.17 -12.03
N ILE A 20 -1.68 -23.96 -11.51
CA ILE A 20 -2.84 -23.11 -11.23
C ILE A 20 -3.30 -22.44 -12.52
N THR A 21 -4.43 -22.86 -13.06
CA THR A 21 -5.04 -22.24 -14.23
C THR A 21 -5.71 -20.91 -13.88
N ARG A 22 -5.97 -20.07 -14.90
CA ARG A 22 -6.67 -18.78 -14.70
C ARG A 22 -8.03 -18.93 -14.03
N THR A 23 -8.72 -20.04 -14.28
CA THR A 23 -10.03 -20.34 -13.70
C THR A 23 -9.90 -20.68 -12.20
N GLU A 24 -8.90 -21.47 -11.83
CA GLU A 24 -8.59 -21.79 -10.43
C GLU A 24 -8.10 -20.57 -9.66
N LEU A 25 -7.27 -19.73 -10.29
CA LEU A 25 -6.76 -18.50 -9.68
C LEU A 25 -7.86 -17.46 -9.44
N LEU A 26 -8.87 -17.39 -10.32
CA LEU A 26 -9.99 -16.44 -10.22
C LEU A 26 -11.24 -17.04 -9.57
N ASP A 27 -11.16 -18.25 -9.01
CA ASP A 27 -12.30 -18.88 -8.35
C ASP A 27 -12.83 -17.95 -7.23
N PRO A 28 -14.13 -17.58 -7.27
CA PRO A 28 -14.70 -16.59 -6.36
C PRO A 28 -14.87 -17.08 -4.92
N ARG A 29 -14.66 -18.37 -4.65
CA ARG A 29 -14.77 -18.98 -3.32
C ARG A 29 -13.41 -19.27 -2.70
N ARG A 30 -12.41 -19.63 -3.49
CA ARG A 30 -11.13 -20.15 -2.98
C ARG A 30 -9.89 -19.66 -3.72
N GLY A 31 -10.03 -19.04 -4.89
CA GLY A 31 -8.91 -18.56 -5.68
C GLY A 31 -8.23 -17.34 -5.04
N LEU A 32 -7.15 -16.87 -5.67
CA LEU A 32 -6.39 -15.69 -5.23
C LEU A 32 -7.30 -14.48 -5.02
N LEU A 33 -8.29 -14.25 -5.90
CA LEU A 33 -9.19 -13.10 -5.75
C LEU A 33 -10.09 -13.20 -4.51
N ALA A 34 -10.57 -14.40 -4.18
CA ALA A 34 -11.36 -14.65 -2.98
C ALA A 34 -10.50 -14.50 -1.72
N TYR A 35 -9.30 -15.09 -1.74
CA TYR A 35 -8.31 -14.94 -0.68
C TYR A 35 -7.94 -13.47 -0.47
N VAL A 36 -7.71 -12.72 -1.55
CA VAL A 36 -7.38 -11.29 -1.46
C VAL A 36 -8.54 -10.51 -0.86
N LYS A 37 -9.78 -10.74 -1.29
CA LYS A 37 -10.96 -10.07 -0.71
C LYS A 37 -11.19 -10.41 0.77
N GLN A 38 -10.87 -11.64 1.18
CA GLN A 38 -11.09 -12.12 2.54
C GLN A 38 -9.99 -11.67 3.50
N ASN A 39 -8.74 -11.65 3.05
CA ASN A 39 -7.58 -11.28 3.89
C ASN A 39 -7.19 -9.81 3.74
N PHE A 40 -7.55 -9.17 2.65
CA PHE A 40 -7.39 -7.74 2.39
C PHE A 40 -8.77 -7.14 2.13
N PRO A 41 -9.62 -7.01 3.18
CA PRO A 41 -10.89 -6.32 3.02
C PRO A 41 -10.62 -4.93 2.41
N ARG A 42 -11.47 -4.51 1.48
CA ARG A 42 -11.47 -3.11 1.05
C ARG A 42 -11.73 -2.29 2.32
N GLN A 43 -10.68 -1.71 2.90
CA GLN A 43 -10.86 -0.71 3.94
C GLN A 43 -11.55 0.46 3.28
N ASP A 44 -12.86 0.53 3.56
CA ASP A 44 -13.71 1.64 3.20
C ASP A 44 -13.05 2.95 3.68
N GLN A 45 -13.15 3.95 2.84
CA GLN A 45 -12.48 5.26 2.89
C GLN A 45 -12.85 6.12 4.14
N ALA A 46 -13.61 5.55 5.09
CA ALA A 46 -14.30 6.28 6.15
C ALA A 46 -13.42 6.59 7.38
N ASP A 47 -12.36 5.82 7.64
CA ASP A 47 -11.56 5.94 8.87
C ASP A 47 -10.07 6.16 8.62
N ILE A 48 -9.67 6.82 7.52
CA ILE A 48 -8.27 7.23 7.36
C ILE A 48 -7.96 8.25 8.45
N PRO A 49 -7.01 7.99 9.38
CA PRO A 49 -6.66 8.95 10.42
C PRO A 49 -6.19 10.26 9.79
N ASP A 50 -6.58 11.41 10.34
CA ASP A 50 -6.09 12.68 9.81
C ASP A 50 -4.62 12.86 10.17
N ILE A 51 -3.76 12.88 9.14
CA ILE A 51 -2.31 13.03 9.25
C ILE A 51 -1.90 14.31 10.00
N ARG A 52 -2.76 15.34 10.02
CA ARG A 52 -2.52 16.59 10.77
C ARG A 52 -2.64 16.41 12.28
N THR A 53 -3.51 15.49 12.71
CA THR A 53 -3.79 15.25 14.13
C THR A 53 -3.12 13.99 14.65
N ASP A 54 -2.92 12.99 13.80
CA ASP A 54 -2.36 11.69 14.17
C ASP A 54 -1.48 11.12 13.04
N LYS A 55 -0.24 11.63 12.94
CA LYS A 55 0.77 11.14 12.00
C LYS A 55 1.03 9.65 12.17
N GLN A 56 1.18 9.17 13.41
CA GLN A 56 1.47 7.77 13.69
C GLN A 56 0.28 6.86 13.36
N GLY A 57 -0.95 7.30 13.63
CA GLY A 57 -2.16 6.59 13.23
C GLY A 57 -2.26 6.47 11.72
N TRP A 58 -2.00 7.57 10.98
CA TRP A 58 -1.96 7.55 9.52
C TRP A 58 -0.89 6.57 9.01
N PHE A 59 0.32 6.62 9.57
CA PHE A 59 1.42 5.71 9.20
C PHE A 59 1.02 4.25 9.41
N ARG A 60 0.58 3.88 10.63
CA ARG A 60 0.14 2.52 10.96
C ARG A 60 -1.07 2.05 10.15
N TYR A 61 -1.91 2.97 9.69
CA TYR A 61 -3.06 2.64 8.86
C TYR A 61 -2.64 2.23 7.44
N PHE A 62 -1.54 2.80 6.93
CA PHE A 62 -1.06 2.55 5.56
C PHE A 62 0.10 1.55 5.47
N ASP A 63 0.74 1.22 6.59
CA ASP A 63 1.61 0.06 6.76
C ASP A 63 0.74 -1.22 6.75
N TYR A 64 0.47 -1.73 5.54
CA TYR A 64 -0.49 -2.82 5.31
C TYR A 64 0.07 -4.16 5.74
N ASP A 65 1.37 -4.36 5.59
CA ASP A 65 2.05 -5.60 5.97
C ASP A 65 2.56 -5.57 7.41
N GLN A 66 2.40 -4.45 8.11
CA GLN A 66 2.85 -4.24 9.49
C GLN A 66 4.36 -4.45 9.63
N SER A 67 5.11 -4.11 8.59
CA SER A 67 6.57 -4.18 8.58
C SER A 67 7.20 -3.14 9.51
N GLY A 68 6.45 -2.09 9.87
CA GLY A 68 6.95 -0.95 10.63
C GLY A 68 7.62 0.10 9.75
N THR A 69 7.63 -0.09 8.43
CA THR A 69 8.08 0.87 7.43
C THR A 69 7.00 1.06 6.38
N LEU A 70 7.09 2.11 5.58
CA LEU A 70 6.20 2.34 4.43
C LEU A 70 6.95 2.10 3.14
N GLU A 71 6.49 1.12 2.37
CA GLU A 71 7.00 0.88 1.03
C GLU A 71 6.43 1.91 0.04
N GLN A 72 7.10 2.08 -1.10
CA GLN A 72 6.67 3.01 -2.15
C GLN A 72 5.23 2.75 -2.63
N GLY A 73 4.83 1.47 -2.73
CA GLY A 73 3.48 1.10 -3.12
C GLY A 73 2.42 1.54 -2.10
N GLU A 74 2.77 1.51 -0.82
CA GLU A 74 1.92 1.91 0.29
C GLU A 74 1.77 3.42 0.35
N VAL A 75 2.86 4.17 0.23
CA VAL A 75 2.82 5.64 0.17
C VAL A 75 1.99 6.12 -1.02
N VAL A 76 2.20 5.58 -2.22
CA VAL A 76 1.40 5.96 -3.40
C VAL A 76 -0.08 5.73 -3.15
N ARG A 77 -0.44 4.56 -2.60
CA ARG A 77 -1.82 4.22 -2.26
C ARG A 77 -2.39 5.14 -1.19
N ALA A 78 -1.57 5.48 -0.20
CA ALA A 78 -1.93 6.37 0.89
C ALA A 78 -2.23 7.78 0.40
N LEU A 79 -1.41 8.33 -0.50
CA LEU A 79 -1.64 9.62 -1.14
C LEU A 79 -2.89 9.60 -2.02
N ILE A 80 -3.09 8.56 -2.84
CA ILE A 80 -4.30 8.42 -3.67
C ILE A 80 -5.56 8.43 -2.80
N LYS A 81 -5.55 7.71 -1.68
CA LYS A 81 -6.68 7.65 -0.75
C LYS A 81 -6.87 8.96 0.01
N THR A 82 -5.79 9.55 0.50
CA THR A 82 -5.79 10.82 1.26
C THR A 82 -6.28 11.99 0.41
N PHE A 83 -5.85 12.09 -0.85
CA PHE A 83 -6.27 13.11 -1.80
C PHE A 83 -7.52 12.73 -2.64
N ARG A 84 -8.15 11.58 -2.35
CA ARG A 84 -9.34 11.07 -3.07
C ARG A 84 -9.18 11.03 -4.59
N LEU A 85 -8.01 10.58 -5.07
CA LEU A 85 -7.65 10.50 -6.49
C LEU A 85 -8.19 9.23 -7.19
N SER A 86 -9.05 8.46 -6.52
CA SER A 86 -9.30 7.03 -6.75
C SER A 86 -9.96 6.63 -8.08
N GLU A 87 -10.41 7.58 -8.90
CA GLU A 87 -11.15 7.27 -10.13
C GLU A 87 -10.39 7.62 -11.43
N ASP A 88 -9.25 8.31 -11.36
CA ASP A 88 -8.50 8.74 -12.54
C ASP A 88 -7.13 8.05 -12.63
N HIS A 89 -7.02 7.10 -13.55
CA HIS A 89 -5.78 6.36 -13.81
C HIS A 89 -4.60 7.27 -14.22
N SER A 90 -4.86 8.37 -14.91
CA SER A 90 -3.81 9.33 -15.28
C SER A 90 -3.23 9.99 -14.03
N ARG A 91 -4.08 10.39 -13.08
CA ARG A 91 -3.66 11.00 -11.81
C ARG A 91 -2.92 10.02 -10.91
N ILE A 92 -3.34 8.75 -10.91
CA ILE A 92 -2.64 7.67 -10.19
C ILE A 92 -1.22 7.48 -10.73
N ASN A 93 -1.05 7.44 -12.06
CA ASN A 93 0.27 7.31 -12.67
C ASN A 93 1.14 8.53 -12.39
N SER A 94 0.61 9.75 -12.53
CA SER A 94 1.35 10.97 -12.17
C SER A 94 1.78 10.98 -10.71
N MET A 95 0.91 10.53 -9.79
CA MET A 95 1.26 10.43 -8.37
C MET A 95 2.41 9.44 -8.14
N ARG A 96 2.39 8.28 -8.82
CA ARG A 96 3.49 7.32 -8.75
C ARG A 96 4.81 7.90 -9.24
N GLU A 97 4.80 8.61 -10.37
CA GLU A 97 6.00 9.27 -10.91
C GLU A 97 6.54 10.33 -9.95
N ILE A 98 5.66 11.15 -9.35
CA ILE A 98 6.05 12.16 -8.37
C ILE A 98 6.69 11.50 -7.15
N VAL A 99 6.03 10.49 -6.57
CA VAL A 99 6.55 9.76 -5.41
C VAL A 99 7.90 9.13 -5.72
N ASN A 100 8.07 8.55 -6.91
CA ASN A 100 9.34 7.97 -7.32
C ASN A 100 10.45 9.03 -7.43
N ALA A 101 10.15 10.19 -8.03
CA ALA A 101 11.11 11.27 -8.19
C ALA A 101 11.58 11.87 -6.86
N VAL A 102 10.70 11.89 -5.84
CA VAL A 102 11.02 12.45 -4.51
C VAL A 102 11.37 11.39 -3.46
N TRP A 103 11.37 10.10 -3.82
CA TRP A 103 11.54 9.00 -2.86
C TRP A 103 12.84 9.13 -2.06
N GLY A 104 13.96 9.32 -2.77
CA GLY A 104 15.29 9.47 -2.15
C GLY A 104 15.50 10.78 -1.39
N VAL A 105 14.51 11.67 -1.30
CA VAL A 105 14.54 12.83 -0.41
C VAL A 105 14.07 12.46 0.99
N PHE A 106 13.16 11.49 1.10
CA PHE A 106 12.55 11.07 2.36
C PHE A 106 13.14 9.77 2.92
N ASP A 107 13.62 8.89 2.04
CA ASP A 107 14.40 7.69 2.38
C ASP A 107 15.86 8.12 2.62
N PHE A 108 16.16 8.58 3.84
CA PHE A 108 17.44 9.20 4.19
C PHE A 108 18.56 8.18 4.28
N ASP A 109 18.24 6.98 4.73
CA ASP A 109 19.19 5.88 4.84
C ASP A 109 19.28 5.03 3.56
N ASN A 110 18.40 5.30 2.57
CA ASN A 110 18.30 4.60 1.29
C ASN A 110 18.03 3.10 1.50
N SER A 111 17.27 2.76 2.54
CA SER A 111 16.82 1.40 2.85
C SER A 111 15.81 0.87 1.84
N GLY A 112 15.19 1.75 1.04
CA GLY A 112 14.12 1.42 0.11
C GLY A 112 12.73 1.48 0.73
N SER A 113 12.61 1.89 1.99
CA SER A 113 11.36 2.06 2.72
C SER A 113 11.43 3.29 3.61
N ILE A 114 10.29 3.90 3.93
CA ILE A 114 10.27 5.06 4.83
C ILE A 114 9.93 4.59 6.24
N GLU A 115 10.85 4.81 7.17
CA GLU A 115 10.67 4.46 8.57
C GLU A 115 9.78 5.50 9.28
N VAL A 116 9.20 5.14 10.42
CA VAL A 116 8.33 6.07 11.18
C VAL A 116 9.06 7.35 11.60
N ASP A 117 10.36 7.25 11.88
CA ASP A 117 11.21 8.36 12.27
C ASP A 117 11.48 9.29 11.08
N GLU A 118 11.79 8.74 9.90
CA GLU A 118 11.94 9.48 8.64
C GLU A 118 10.63 10.14 8.20
N PHE A 119 9.51 9.43 8.35
CA PHE A 119 8.17 9.94 8.07
C PHE A 119 7.81 11.13 8.96
N SER A 120 8.13 11.04 10.25
CA SER A 120 7.78 12.01 11.28
C SER A 120 8.82 13.11 11.48
N GLN A 121 9.93 13.06 10.72
CA GLN A 121 11.02 14.03 10.80
C GLN A 121 10.49 15.45 10.65
N ALA A 122 10.82 16.31 11.62
CA ALA A 122 10.29 17.67 11.64
C ALA A 122 10.89 18.51 10.51
N GLY A 123 10.04 19.14 9.71
CA GLY A 123 10.43 20.06 8.63
C GLY A 123 10.75 19.39 7.29
N ASP A 124 11.37 18.20 7.31
CA ASP A 124 11.80 17.48 6.11
C ASP A 124 11.11 16.13 5.92
N GLY A 125 10.30 15.68 6.88
CA GLY A 125 9.61 14.40 6.82
C GLY A 125 8.47 14.37 5.81
N LEU A 126 8.16 13.16 5.34
CA LEU A 126 7.06 12.93 4.39
C LEU A 126 5.72 13.43 4.96
N ALA A 127 5.48 13.31 6.27
CA ALA A 127 4.25 13.77 6.89
C ALA A 127 4.03 15.27 6.74
N ASP A 128 5.08 16.09 6.96
CA ASP A 128 4.99 17.54 6.87
C ASP A 128 4.78 17.98 5.42
N SER A 129 5.43 17.30 4.47
CA SER A 129 5.23 17.54 3.03
C SER A 129 3.80 17.26 2.58
N ILE A 130 3.17 16.19 3.08
CA ILE A 130 1.77 15.87 2.82
C ILE A 130 0.86 16.93 3.44
N ILE A 131 1.09 17.31 4.70
CA ILE A 131 0.28 18.32 5.41
C ILE A 131 0.35 19.66 4.68
N ALA A 132 1.53 20.10 4.25
CA ALA A 132 1.74 21.32 3.49
C ALA A 132 0.96 21.30 2.16
N SER A 133 0.99 20.16 1.46
CA SER A 133 0.26 19.97 0.19
C SER A 133 -1.26 19.95 0.36
N MET A 134 -1.79 19.62 1.55
CA MET A 134 -3.22 19.61 1.83
C MET A 134 -3.76 20.97 2.32
N GLY A 135 -2.89 21.91 2.71
CA GLY A 135 -3.27 23.23 3.26
C GLY A 135 -3.12 24.41 2.30
N GLY A 136 -2.64 24.15 1.08
CA GLY A 136 -2.51 25.14 -0.01
C GLY A 136 -3.76 25.26 -0.88
#